data_AF-A0A662Q8R3-F1
#
_entry.id   AF-A0A662Q8R3-F1
#
_cell.length_a   1.000
_cell.length_b   1.000
_cell.length_c   1.000
_cell.angle_alpha   90.00
_cell.angle_beta   90.00
_cell.angle_gamma   90.00
#
_symmetry.space_group_name_H-M   'P 1'
#
loop_
_entity.id
_entity.type
_entity.pdbx_description
1 polymer ?
#
loop_
_entity_poly.entity_id
_entity_poly.type
_entity_poly.pdbx_seq_one_letter_code
_entity_poly.pdbx_strand_id
1 'polypeptide(L)'
;MRISDFDLYIESGMRVLRHLKNYREIARRVKKIVTEKCGDVRILVFGSVVEGKATALSDIDILVICDLDRDERVRLKSEIYRRLGYDLPIELHIASEEEFQSWYKRFIGKFEEV
;
A
#
# COMPACT_ATOMS: atom_id res chain seq x y z
N MET A 1 -13.27 -21.48 -26.15
CA MET A 1 -13.20 -20.04 -26.50
C MET A 1 -11.74 -19.64 -26.40
N ARG A 2 -11.13 -19.08 -27.46
CA ARG A 2 -9.72 -18.68 -27.44
C ARG A 2 -9.67 -17.31 -26.75
N ILE A 3 -9.15 -17.24 -25.53
CA ILE A 3 -8.94 -15.97 -24.81
C ILE A 3 -7.95 -15.16 -25.65
N SER A 4 -8.31 -13.93 -26.03
CA SER A 4 -7.38 -13.05 -26.74
C SER A 4 -6.38 -12.44 -25.76
N ASP A 5 -5.20 -12.05 -26.25
CA ASP A 5 -4.21 -11.36 -25.41
C ASP A 5 -4.79 -10.08 -24.80
N PHE A 6 -5.73 -9.43 -25.49
CA PHE A 6 -6.44 -8.26 -24.99
C PHE A 6 -7.36 -8.57 -23.79
N ASP A 7 -8.04 -9.71 -23.79
CA ASP A 7 -8.91 -10.13 -22.68
C ASP A 7 -8.10 -10.29 -21.38
N LEU A 8 -6.85 -10.78 -21.48
CA LEU A 8 -5.95 -10.88 -20.32
C LEU A 8 -5.64 -9.52 -19.69
N TYR A 9 -5.44 -8.48 -20.50
CA TYR A 9 -5.22 -7.12 -19.98
C TYR A 9 -6.46 -6.57 -19.28
N ILE A 10 -7.66 -6.82 -19.84
CA ILE A 10 -8.91 -6.41 -19.23
C ILE A 10 -9.11 -7.13 -17.89
N GLU A 11 -8.88 -8.43 -17.83
CA GLU A 11 -8.98 -9.21 -16.58
C GLU A 11 -8.00 -8.73 -15.52
N SER A 12 -6.77 -8.42 -15.91
CA SER A 12 -5.75 -7.85 -15.02
C SER A 12 -6.19 -6.51 -14.44
N GLY A 13 -6.64 -5.57 -15.30
CA GLY A 13 -7.13 -4.26 -14.86
C GLY A 13 -8.35 -4.37 -13.94
N MET A 14 -9.29 -5.28 -14.25
CA MET A 14 -10.44 -5.55 -13.38
C MET A 14 -10.01 -6.11 -12.02
N ARG A 15 -8.95 -6.93 -11.96
CA ARG A 15 -8.39 -7.44 -10.71
C ARG A 15 -7.81 -6.32 -9.86
N VAL A 16 -7.00 -5.44 -10.46
CA VAL A 16 -6.46 -4.24 -9.79
C VAL A 16 -7.60 -3.43 -9.20
N LEU A 17 -8.61 -3.06 -10.00
CA LEU A 17 -9.76 -2.29 -9.53
C LEU A 17 -10.51 -2.96 -8.34
N ARG A 18 -10.59 -4.29 -8.28
CA ARG A 18 -11.17 -5.00 -7.13
C ARG A 18 -10.31 -4.83 -5.87
N HIS A 19 -8.99 -4.91 -5.99
CA HIS A 19 -8.08 -4.67 -4.86
C HIS A 19 -8.16 -3.21 -4.38
N LEU A 20 -8.14 -2.25 -5.30
CA LEU A 20 -8.24 -0.82 -4.98
C LEU A 20 -9.54 -0.49 -4.23
N LYS A 21 -10.67 -1.10 -4.60
CA LYS A 21 -11.94 -0.94 -3.85
C LYS A 21 -11.87 -1.45 -2.41
N ASN A 22 -11.02 -2.44 -2.15
CA ASN A 22 -10.84 -3.09 -0.85
C ASN A 22 -9.57 -2.62 -0.12
N TYR A 23 -9.03 -1.45 -0.47
CA TYR A 23 -7.74 -0.98 0.05
C TYR A 23 -7.67 -0.93 1.57
N ARG A 24 -8.77 -0.60 2.27
CA ARG A 24 -8.81 -0.56 3.74
C ARG A 24 -8.49 -1.92 4.35
N GLU A 25 -9.03 -2.98 3.76
CA GLU A 25 -8.78 -4.34 4.25
C GLU A 25 -7.34 -4.76 3.97
N ILE A 26 -6.80 -4.40 2.81
CA ILE A 26 -5.39 -4.61 2.49
C ILE A 26 -4.48 -3.85 3.48
N ALA A 27 -4.78 -2.59 3.78
CA ALA A 27 -4.05 -1.79 4.75
C ALA A 27 -4.10 -2.37 6.17
N ARG A 28 -5.25 -2.90 6.62
CA ARG A 28 -5.36 -3.63 7.91
C ARG A 28 -4.47 -4.88 7.94
N ARG A 29 -4.41 -5.62 6.84
CA ARG A 29 -3.51 -6.79 6.73
C ARG A 29 -2.05 -6.36 6.81
N VAL A 30 -1.66 -5.24 6.18
CA VAL A 30 -0.33 -4.65 6.34
C VAL A 30 -0.08 -4.29 7.81
N LYS A 31 -1.02 -3.57 8.46
CA LYS A 31 -0.91 -3.19 9.88
C LYS A 31 -0.65 -4.37 10.78
N LYS A 32 -1.42 -5.45 10.61
CA LYS A 32 -1.22 -6.68 11.38
C LYS A 32 0.21 -7.21 11.28
N ILE A 33 0.76 -7.26 10.07
CA ILE A 33 2.14 -7.74 9.84
C ILE A 33 3.16 -6.79 10.46
N VAL A 34 2.99 -5.47 10.26
CA VAL A 34 3.93 -4.49 10.81
C VAL A 34 3.91 -4.51 12.34
N THR A 35 2.74 -4.64 12.96
CA THR A 35 2.59 -4.66 14.41
C THR A 35 3.30 -5.81 15.09
N GLU A 36 3.44 -6.97 14.41
CA GLU A 36 4.25 -8.09 14.91
C GLU A 36 5.73 -7.70 15.11
N LYS A 37 6.24 -6.72 14.35
CA LYS A 37 7.65 -6.29 14.39
C LYS A 37 7.86 -4.97 15.12
N CYS A 38 7.03 -3.96 14.83
CA CYS A 38 7.18 -2.59 15.32
C CYS A 38 6.28 -2.26 16.53
N GLY A 39 5.38 -3.15 16.94
CA GLY A 39 4.36 -2.83 17.96
C GLY A 39 3.21 -2.00 17.40
N ASP A 40 2.54 -1.22 18.26
CA ASP A 40 1.44 -0.37 17.79
C ASP A 40 2.00 0.78 16.92
N VAL A 41 1.61 0.79 15.64
CA VAL A 41 2.11 1.71 14.63
C VAL A 41 0.97 2.42 13.92
N ARG A 42 1.25 3.63 13.47
CA ARG A 42 0.34 4.39 12.62
C ARG A 42 0.55 4.00 11.16
N ILE A 43 -0.56 3.66 10.49
CA ILE A 43 -0.56 3.37 9.06
C ILE A 43 -1.55 4.30 8.37
N LEU A 44 -1.06 4.98 7.34
CA LEU A 44 -1.84 5.90 6.54
C LEU A 44 -1.96 5.35 5.12
N VAL A 45 -3.17 5.34 4.58
CA VAL A 45 -3.40 5.15 3.15
C VAL A 45 -3.60 6.52 2.52
N PHE A 46 -2.97 6.79 1.39
CA PHE A 46 -3.10 8.06 0.70
C PHE A 46 -3.20 7.85 -0.82
N GLY A 47 -3.02 8.94 -1.57
CA GLY A 47 -2.96 8.90 -3.03
C GLY A 47 -4.32 8.68 -3.68
N SER A 48 -4.27 8.15 -4.92
CA SER A 48 -5.41 8.18 -5.85
C SER A 48 -6.67 7.49 -5.32
N VAL A 49 -6.52 6.43 -4.51
CA VAL A 49 -7.62 5.67 -3.93
C VAL A 49 -8.39 6.50 -2.91
N VAL A 50 -7.69 7.26 -2.06
CA VAL A 50 -8.30 8.12 -1.04
C VAL A 50 -8.87 9.41 -1.65
N GLU A 51 -8.25 9.89 -2.73
CA GLU A 51 -8.73 11.03 -3.53
C GLU A 51 -9.94 10.70 -4.43
N GLY A 52 -10.27 9.41 -4.61
CA GLY A 52 -11.35 8.99 -5.51
C GLY A 52 -11.02 9.13 -7.00
N LYS A 53 -9.73 9.12 -7.35
CA LYS A 53 -9.20 9.26 -8.72
C LYS A 53 -8.51 7.99 -9.24
N ALA A 54 -8.65 6.87 -8.53
CA ALA A 54 -7.96 5.64 -8.85
C ALA A 54 -8.45 5.03 -10.18
N THR A 55 -7.50 4.48 -10.94
CA THR A 55 -7.71 3.81 -12.23
C THR A 55 -7.18 2.38 -12.17
N ALA A 56 -7.37 1.60 -13.25
CA ALA A 56 -6.80 0.25 -13.34
C ALA A 56 -5.26 0.21 -13.36
N LEU A 57 -4.60 1.36 -13.49
CA LEU A 57 -3.15 1.52 -13.42
C LEU A 57 -2.67 2.09 -12.07
N SER A 58 -3.60 2.35 -11.15
CA SER A 58 -3.27 2.87 -9.82
C SER A 58 -2.86 1.75 -8.86
N ASP A 59 -2.22 2.17 -7.79
CA ASP A 59 -1.81 1.38 -6.63
C ASP A 59 -2.50 1.90 -5.35
N ILE A 60 -2.17 1.24 -4.25
CA ILE A 60 -2.56 1.60 -2.89
C ILE A 60 -1.29 2.11 -2.21
N ASP A 61 -1.16 3.43 -2.12
CA ASP A 61 -0.08 4.08 -1.38
C ASP A 61 -0.29 3.90 0.12
N ILE A 62 0.61 3.16 0.77
CA ILE A 62 0.56 2.89 2.21
C ILE A 62 1.82 3.43 2.87
N LEU A 63 1.67 4.36 3.79
CA LEU A 63 2.72 4.86 4.66
C LEU A 63 2.65 4.19 6.02
N VAL A 64 3.73 3.51 6.38
CA VAL A 64 3.98 2.96 7.70
C VAL A 64 4.87 3.93 8.48
N ILE A 65 4.39 4.42 9.61
CA ILE A 65 5.18 5.26 10.50
C ILE A 65 5.81 4.37 11.58
N CYS A 66 7.09 4.00 11.37
CA CYS A 66 7.90 3.20 12.28
C CYS A 66 9.37 3.59 12.07
N ASP A 67 10.08 3.87 13.16
CA ASP A 67 11.50 4.24 13.10
C ASP A 67 12.36 2.99 12.92
N LEU A 68 12.85 2.80 11.70
CA LEU A 68 13.64 1.65 11.27
C LEU A 68 14.82 2.12 10.43
N ASP A 69 15.94 1.40 10.54
CA ASP A 69 17.07 1.63 9.66
C ASP A 69 16.78 1.17 8.21
N ARG A 70 17.70 1.47 7.29
CA ARG A 70 17.53 1.17 5.86
C ARG A 70 17.34 -0.34 5.59
N ASP A 71 18.09 -1.19 6.26
CA ASP A 71 18.05 -2.64 6.04
C ASP A 71 16.78 -3.24 6.65
N GLU A 72 16.36 -2.74 7.81
CA GLU A 72 15.12 -3.13 8.46
C GLU A 72 13.89 -2.75 7.62
N ARG A 73 13.89 -1.56 7.01
CA ARG A 73 12.85 -1.13 6.07
C ARG A 73 12.75 -2.08 4.88
N VAL A 74 13.88 -2.43 4.26
CA VAL A 74 13.91 -3.36 3.11
C VAL A 74 13.39 -4.74 3.51
N ARG A 75 13.83 -5.26 4.67
CA ARG A 75 13.37 -6.55 5.20
C ARG A 75 11.87 -6.54 5.47
N LEU A 76 11.35 -5.48 6.10
CA LEU A 76 9.92 -5.36 6.40
C LEU A 76 9.07 -5.29 5.13
N LYS A 77 9.46 -4.48 4.13
CA LYS A 77 8.76 -4.45 2.82
C LYS A 77 8.73 -5.83 2.18
N SER A 78 9.87 -6.51 2.14
CA SER A 78 9.98 -7.85 1.55
C SER A 78 9.10 -8.87 2.27
N GLU A 79 9.04 -8.81 3.60
CA GLU A 79 8.17 -9.68 4.40
C GLU A 79 6.68 -9.42 4.13
N ILE A 80 6.26 -8.15 4.05
CA ILE A 80 4.88 -7.79 3.75
C ILE A 80 4.47 -8.33 2.39
N TYR A 81 5.26 -8.10 1.33
CA TYR A 81 4.95 -8.62 0.00
C TYR A 81 4.90 -10.16 -0.02
N ARG A 82 5.85 -10.83 0.64
CA ARG A 82 5.89 -12.30 0.72
C ARG A 82 4.64 -12.87 1.40
N ARG A 83 4.13 -12.20 2.45
CA ARG A 83 2.95 -12.66 3.22
C ARG A 83 1.63 -12.30 2.56
N LEU A 84 1.54 -11.17 1.87
CA LEU A 84 0.28 -10.69 1.30
C LEU A 84 0.04 -11.15 -0.14
N GLY A 85 1.11 -11.44 -0.88
CA GLY A 85 1.08 -11.73 -2.31
C GLY A 85 1.66 -10.57 -3.12
N TYR A 86 2.43 -10.92 -4.17
CA TYR A 86 3.07 -9.97 -5.08
C TYR A 86 2.12 -9.39 -6.12
N ASP A 87 0.89 -9.89 -6.19
CA ASP A 87 -0.16 -9.47 -7.12
C ASP A 87 -1.01 -8.31 -6.59
N LEU A 88 -0.83 -7.94 -5.31
CA LEU A 88 -1.51 -6.78 -4.75
C LEU A 88 -0.86 -5.48 -5.26
N PRO A 89 -1.66 -4.51 -5.75
CA PRO A 89 -1.16 -3.24 -6.26
C PRO A 89 -0.86 -2.31 -5.08
N ILE A 90 0.17 -2.60 -4.29
CA ILE A 90 0.54 -1.81 -3.10
C ILE A 90 1.89 -1.13 -3.36
N GLU A 91 1.96 0.17 -3.09
CA GLU A 91 3.22 0.89 -2.91
C GLU A 91 3.46 1.14 -1.41
N LEU A 92 4.51 0.51 -0.87
CA LEU A 92 4.85 0.64 0.55
C LEU A 92 5.89 1.74 0.78
N HIS A 93 5.55 2.67 1.65
CA HIS A 93 6.44 3.67 2.22
C HIS A 93 6.65 3.37 3.71
N ILE A 94 7.90 3.50 4.18
CA ILE A 94 8.23 3.38 5.60
C ILE A 94 9.04 4.62 5.97
N ALA A 95 8.57 5.33 6.99
CA ALA A 95 9.14 6.59 7.43
C ALA A 95 9.14 6.67 8.96
N SER A 96 10.10 7.39 9.52
CA SER A 96 10.05 7.85 10.90
C SER A 96 8.96 8.92 11.06
N GLU A 97 8.59 9.23 12.30
CA GLU A 97 7.66 10.34 12.58
C GLU A 97 8.24 11.68 12.08
N GLU A 98 9.57 11.87 12.14
CA GLU A 98 10.23 13.07 11.62
C GLU A 98 10.11 13.17 10.09
N GLU A 99 10.38 12.09 9.35
CA GLU A 99 10.22 12.02 7.90
C GLU A 99 8.75 12.25 7.49
N PHE A 100 7.80 11.75 8.28
CA PHE A 100 6.39 12.03 8.07
C PHE A 100 6.07 13.52 8.19
N GLN A 101 6.46 14.18 9.28
CA GLN A 101 6.15 15.59 9.52
C GLN A 101 6.87 16.54 8.55
N SER A 102 8.14 16.25 8.23
CA SER A 102 9.00 17.13 7.42
C SER A 102 8.79 16.99 5.91
N TRP A 103 8.43 15.80 5.44
CA TRP A 103 8.28 15.49 4.02
C TRP A 103 6.86 15.08 3.67
N TYR A 104 6.43 13.88 4.07
CA TYR A 104 5.18 13.28 3.58
C TYR A 104 3.96 14.15 3.83
N LYS A 105 3.82 14.73 5.03
CA LYS A 105 2.68 15.59 5.39
C LYS A 105 2.51 16.81 4.49
N ARG A 106 3.58 17.28 3.83
CA ARG A 106 3.54 18.43 2.91
C ARG A 106 2.98 18.06 1.53
N PHE A 107 3.11 16.79 1.13
CA PHE A 107 2.69 16.30 -0.19
C PHE A 107 1.39 15.51 -0.13
N ILE A 108 1.10 14.88 1.01
CA ILE A 108 -0.13 14.14 1.22
C ILE A 108 -1.27 15.13 1.50
N GLY A 109 -2.09 15.39 0.49
CA GLY A 109 -3.27 16.24 0.64
C GLY A 109 -4.39 15.60 1.46
N LYS A 110 -4.69 14.33 1.18
CA LYS A 110 -5.71 13.54 1.88
C LYS A 110 -5.18 12.15 2.19
N PHE A 111 -5.42 11.68 3.41
CA PHE A 111 -5.10 10.33 3.84
C PHE A 111 -6.19 9.77 4.75
N GLU A 112 -6.19 8.45 4.88
CA GLU A 112 -7.02 7.72 5.84
C GLU A 112 -6.09 6.90 6.75
N GLU A 113 -6.23 7.07 8.07
CA GLU A 113 -5.51 6.26 9.06
C GLU A 113 -6.31 4.97 9.32
N VAL A 114 -5.63 3.82 9.31
CA VAL A 114 -6.23 2.47 9.41
C VAL A 114 -5.60 1.71 10.58
#